data_AF-A0A5C8T387-F1
#
_entry.id   AF-A0A5C8T387-F1
#
_cell.length_a   1.000
_cell.length_b   1.000
_cell.length_c   1.000
_cell.angle_alpha   90.00
_cell.angle_beta   90.00
_cell.angle_gamma   90.00
#
_symmetry.space_group_name_H-M   'P 1'
#
loop_
_entity.id
_entity.type
_entity.pdbx_description
1 polymer ?
#
loop_
_entity_poly.entity_id
_entity_poly.type
_entity_poly.pdbx_seq_one_letter_code
_entity_poly.pdbx_strand_id
1 'polypeptide(L)' 'MRQSTIDDIAGGAAWTVEKVIAENPGDTPKERTARLQRELALWIGHAVKREVHNDRRRVGRTRA' A
#
# COMPACT_ATOMS: atom_id res chain seq x y z
N MET A 1 8.95 7.86 -10.40
CA MET A 1 8.00 8.14 -9.29
C MET A 1 8.60 9.24 -8.42
N ARG A 2 7.80 10.14 -7.83
CA ARG A 2 8.32 11.20 -6.95
C ARG A 2 8.57 10.63 -5.55
N GLN A 3 9.51 11.21 -4.80
CA GLN A 3 9.79 10.78 -3.41
C GLN A 3 8.54 10.83 -2.53
N SER A 4 7.75 11.91 -2.64
CA SER A 4 6.48 12.04 -1.91
C SER A 4 5.52 10.88 -2.15
N THR A 5 5.51 10.30 -3.35
CA THR A 5 4.67 9.13 -3.66
C THR A 5 5.21 7.86 -3.01
N ILE A 6 6.54 7.71 -2.90
CA ILE A 6 7.16 6.62 -2.16
C ILE A 6 6.79 6.73 -0.68
N ASP A 7 6.90 7.94 -0.12
CA ASP A 7 6.59 8.21 1.28
C ASP A 7 5.11 7.93 1.60
N ASP A 8 4.18 8.35 0.72
CA ASP A 8 2.75 8.02 0.86
C ASP A 8 2.48 6.51 0.85
N ILE A 9 3.17 5.77 -0.02
CA ILE A 9 3.03 4.31 -0.12
C ILE A 9 3.55 3.64 1.15
N ALA A 10 4.72 4.08 1.64
CA ALA A 10 5.33 3.58 2.86
C ALA A 10 4.46 3.89 4.09
N GLY A 11 3.94 5.11 4.18
CA GLY A 11 3.03 5.53 5.26
C GLY A 11 1.76 4.70 5.31
N GLY A 12 1.12 4.44 4.17
CA GLY A 12 -0.08 3.59 4.15
C GLY A 12 0.21 2.12 4.45
N ALA A 13 1.41 1.61 4.10
CA ALA A 13 1.83 0.27 4.49
C ALA A 13 2.03 0.16 6.01
N ALA A 14 2.71 1.13 6.63
CA ALA A 14 2.88 1.18 8.09
C ALA A 14 1.54 1.25 8.82
N TRP A 15 0.64 2.12 8.37
CA TRP A 15 -0.72 2.23 8.92
C TRP A 15 -1.50 0.91 8.80
N THR A 16 -1.36 0.19 7.69
CA THR A 16 -2.02 -1.11 7.47
C THR A 16 -1.53 -2.15 8.48
N VAL A 17 -0.23 -2.16 8.79
CA VAL A 17 0.34 -3.04 9.82
C VAL A 17 -0.25 -2.73 11.19
N GLU A 18 -0.26 -1.45 11.58
CA GLU A 18 -0.79 -1.01 12.87
C GLU A 18 -2.27 -1.37 13.02
N LYS A 19 -3.06 -1.13 11.97
CA LYS A 19 -4.49 -1.49 11.92
C LYS A 19 -4.68 -2.99 12.15
N VAL A 20 -3.93 -3.84 11.44
CA VAL A 20 -4.05 -5.30 11.56
C VAL A 20 -3.76 -5.75 13.00
N ILE A 21 -2.74 -5.19 13.63
CA ILE A 21 -2.38 -5.51 15.02
C ILE A 21 -3.48 -5.04 15.98
N ALA A 22 -3.98 -3.82 15.81
CA ALA A 22 -5.00 -3.23 16.67
C ALA A 22 -6.35 -3.98 16.57
N GLU A 23 -6.75 -4.40 15.38
CA GLU A 23 -8.02 -5.11 15.16
C GLU A 23 -7.95 -6.59 15.58
N ASN A 24 -6.75 -7.16 15.72
CA ASN A 24 -6.56 -8.59 16.03
C ASN A 24 -5.51 -8.80 17.14
N PRO A 25 -5.74 -8.28 18.36
CA PRO A 25 -4.74 -8.33 19.44
C PRO A 25 -4.43 -9.75 19.92
N GLY A 26 -5.35 -10.70 19.73
CA GLY A 26 -5.20 -12.09 20.11
C GLY A 26 -4.49 -12.98 19.07
N ASP A 27 -4.18 -12.46 17.87
CA ASP A 27 -3.51 -13.25 16.83
C ASP A 27 -2.15 -13.74 17.34
N THR A 28 -1.91 -15.04 17.19
CA THR A 28 -0.57 -15.62 17.36
C THR A 28 0.39 -15.01 16.33
N PRO A 29 1.73 -15.08 16.55
CA PRO A 29 2.69 -14.57 15.58
C PRO A 29 2.48 -15.10 14.15
N LYS A 30 2.07 -16.37 14.00
CA LYS A 30 1.82 -17.00 12.71
C LYS A 30 0.57 -16.44 12.03
N GLU A 31 -0.55 -16.32 12.76
CA GLU A 31 -1.79 -15.76 12.24
C GLU A 31 -1.62 -14.31 11.82
N ARG A 32 -0.95 -13.53 12.68
CA ARG A 32 -0.63 -12.13 12.40
C ARG A 32 0.22 -11.99 11.14
N THR A 33 1.26 -12.81 10.99
CA THR A 33 2.12 -12.78 9.81
C THR A 33 1.34 -13.11 8.54
N ALA A 34 0.50 -14.14 8.56
CA ALA A 34 -0.32 -14.52 7.43
C ALA A 34 -1.34 -13.44 7.04
N ARG A 35 -1.92 -12.75 8.04
CA ARG A 35 -2.85 -11.63 7.83
C ARG A 35 -2.13 -10.42 7.25
N LEU A 36 -1.00 -10.03 7.84
CA LEU A 36 -0.17 -8.93 7.34
C LEU A 36 0.26 -9.15 5.89
N GLN A 37 0.72 -10.35 5.54
CA GLN A 37 1.09 -10.68 4.16
C GLN A 37 -0.06 -10.46 3.17
N ARG A 38 -1.29 -10.86 3.56
CA ARG A 38 -2.48 -10.70 2.72
C ARG A 38 -2.86 -9.24 2.55
N GLU A 39 -2.97 -8.50 3.65
CA GLU A 39 -3.36 -7.09 3.64
C GLU A 39 -2.33 -6.21 2.94
N LEU A 40 -1.03 -6.44 3.19
CA LEU A 40 0.03 -5.72 2.51
C LEU A 40 0.08 -6.05 1.01
N ALA A 41 -0.15 -7.30 0.61
CA ALA A 41 -0.23 -7.65 -0.82
C ALA A 41 -1.38 -6.91 -1.52
N LEU A 42 -2.55 -6.81 -0.88
CA LEU A 42 -3.68 -6.04 -1.39
C LEU A 42 -3.36 -4.54 -1.48
N TRP A 43 -2.76 -3.97 -0.42
CA TRP A 43 -2.32 -2.58 -0.39
C TRP A 43 -1.32 -2.27 -1.51
N ILE A 44 -0.28 -3.08 -1.66
CA ILE A 44 0.73 -2.94 -2.71
C ILE A 44 0.08 -3.03 -4.09
N GLY A 45 -0.81 -4.01 -4.31
CA GLY A 45 -1.53 -4.14 -5.57
C GLY A 45 -2.35 -2.90 -5.92
N HIS A 46 -3.01 -2.29 -4.93
CA HIS A 46 -3.75 -1.04 -5.12
C HIS A 46 -2.83 0.16 -5.38
N ALA A 47 -1.74 0.29 -4.62
CA ALA A 47 -0.75 1.35 -4.77
C ALA A 47 -0.11 1.34 -6.18
N VAL A 48 0.29 0.16 -6.66
CA VAL A 48 0.86 -0.01 -8.01
C VAL A 48 -0.15 0.39 -9.09
N LYS A 49 -1.41 -0.07 -8.99
CA LYS A 49 -2.47 0.31 -9.93
C LYS A 49 -2.69 1.82 -9.96
N ARG A 50 -2.70 2.47 -8.79
CA ARG A 50 -2.83 3.93 -8.66
C ARG A 50 -1.69 4.65 -9.38
N GLU A 51 -0.45 4.21 -9.17
CA GLU A 51 0.70 4.85 -9.81
C GLU A 51 0.71 4.64 -11.33
N VAL A 52 0.37 3.45 -11.82
CA VAL A 52 0.21 3.19 -13.27
C VAL A 52 -0.84 4.14 -13.88
N HIS A 53 -1.96 4.36 -13.20
CA HIS A 53 -2.98 5.28 -13.67
C HIS A 53 -2.50 6.75 -13.67
N ASN A 54 -1.78 7.17 -12.62
CA ASN A 54 -1.20 8.50 -12.53
C ASN A 54 -0.14 8.75 -13.60
N ASP A 55 0.67 7.74 -13.92
CA ASP A 55 1.68 7.83 -14.96
C ASP A 55 1.04 8.01 -16.35
N ARG A 56 0.00 7.23 -16.67
CA ARG A 56 -0.80 7.42 -17.89
C ARG A 56 -1.38 8.83 -17.99
N ARG A 57 -1.92 9.38 -16.90
CA ARG A 57 -2.43 10.77 -16.86
C ARG A 57 -1.32 11.80 -17.06
N ARG A 58 -0.12 11.57 -16.52
CA ARG A 58 1.04 12.46 -16.73
C ARG A 58 1.43 12.49 -18.21
N VAL A 59 1.61 11.32 -18.83
CA VAL A 59 1.94 11.22 -20.26
C VAL A 59 0.86 11.87 -21.13
N GLY A 60 -0.42 11.66 -20.83
CA GLY A 60 -1.52 12.29 -21.55
C GLY A 60 -1.52 13.82 -21.47
N ARG A 61 -1.11 14.40 -20.33
CA ARG A 61 -0.97 15.86 -20.16
C ARG A 61 0.24 16.44 -20.87
N THR A 62 1.35 15.72 -20.95
CA THR A 62 2.56 16.20 -21.65
C THR A 62 2.38 16.20 -23.18
N ARG A 63 1.43 15.44 -23.72
CA ARG A 63 1.17 15.33 -25.16
C ARG A 63 0.07 16.27 -25.68
N ALA A 64 -0.63 16.97 -24.80
CA ALA A 64 -1.66 17.97 -25.14
C ALA A 64 -1.06 19.38 -25.06
#